data_AF-A0A8S3C015-F1
#
_entry.id   AF-A0A8S3C015-F1
#
_cell.length_a   1.000
_cell.length_b   1.000
_cell.length_c   1.000
_cell.angle_alpha   90.00
_cell.angle_beta   90.00
_cell.angle_gamma   90.00
#
_symmetry.space_group_name_H-M   'P 1'
#
loop_
_entity.id
_entity.type
_entity.pdbx_description
1 polymer ?
#
loop_
_entity_poly.entity_id
_entity_poly.type
_entity_poly.pdbx_seq_one_letter_code
_entity_poly.pdbx_strand_id
1 'polypeptide(L)'
;MLKYYSKIALLTAWIILLILAYRASLIETEHKEYDPFMTLDVDQGASISEIKRAYRELSKKHHPDRGGDPEKFASFKLKMNSFNNEESKNNWKTYGNPDGPGVTHFGIALPKWLVDHKNSLFVLLIYTGVFMIVLPVIICIWWQKSARYAGDHILIDTIRLYHYFLRKTALISIKRSLLILSASAEFDRRRNPMIVDRPSDNIELPELFRELTNVQEKIKEIPFQDLYSIKARTLLYAHLHRLDSLSDNLVK
;
A
#
# COMPACT_ATOMS: atom_id res chain seq x y z
N MET A 1 11.39 3.72 -16.32
CA MET A 1 9.96 3.54 -15.96
C MET A 1 9.73 3.68 -14.46
N LEU A 2 10.18 2.76 -13.59
CA LEU A 2 9.88 2.77 -12.13
C LEU A 2 10.29 4.07 -11.39
N LYS A 3 11.44 4.66 -11.76
CA LYS A 3 11.94 5.92 -11.18
C LYS A 3 11.02 7.14 -11.46
N TYR A 4 10.24 7.11 -12.53
CA TYR A 4 9.34 8.21 -12.90
C TYR A 4 8.03 8.13 -12.12
N TYR A 5 7.48 6.92 -11.95
CA TYR A 5 6.29 6.67 -11.13
C TYR A 5 6.49 7.08 -9.66
N SER A 6 7.67 6.80 -9.10
CA SER A 6 7.99 7.22 -7.73
C SER A 6 8.00 8.76 -7.57
N LYS A 7 8.53 9.48 -8.55
CA LYS A 7 8.54 10.96 -8.54
C LYS A 7 7.13 11.55 -8.70
N ILE A 8 6.31 10.98 -9.59
CA ILE A 8 4.91 11.39 -9.74
C ILE A 8 4.13 11.14 -8.45
N ALA A 9 4.26 9.96 -7.85
CA ALA A 9 3.58 9.63 -6.60
C ALA A 9 3.93 10.62 -5.48
N LEU A 10 5.22 10.98 -5.37
CA LEU A 10 5.68 11.94 -4.38
C LEU A 10 5.11 13.34 -4.63
N LEU A 11 5.09 13.82 -5.89
CA LEU A 11 4.45 15.09 -6.26
C LEU A 11 2.95 15.08 -5.93
N THR A 12 2.24 14.00 -6.26
CA THR A 12 0.80 13.90 -5.94
C THR A 12 0.54 13.90 -4.43
N ALA A 13 1.40 13.26 -3.63
CA ALA A 13 1.27 13.25 -2.18
C ALA A 13 1.44 14.66 -1.58
N TRP A 14 2.42 15.43 -2.07
CA TRP A 14 2.60 16.83 -1.67
C TRP A 14 1.41 17.71 -2.03
N ILE A 15 0.84 17.53 -3.23
CA ILE A 15 -0.36 18.26 -3.65
C ILE A 15 -1.54 17.94 -2.72
N ILE A 16 -1.78 16.65 -2.44
CA ILE A 16 -2.84 16.22 -1.52
C ILE A 16 -2.64 16.80 -0.11
N LEU A 17 -1.40 16.81 0.37
CA LEU A 17 -1.04 17.39 1.67
C LEU A 17 -1.32 18.89 1.72
N LEU A 18 -0.96 19.64 0.67
CA LEU A 18 -1.26 21.07 0.58
C LEU A 18 -2.76 21.35 0.53
N ILE A 19 -3.53 20.54 -0.22
CA ILE A 19 -5.00 20.65 -0.26
C ILE A 19 -5.60 20.37 1.12
N LEU A 20 -5.15 19.34 1.82
CA LEU A 20 -5.60 19.01 3.18
C LEU A 20 -5.26 20.13 4.16
N ALA A 21 -4.04 20.67 4.12
CA ALA A 21 -3.62 21.78 4.97
C ALA A 21 -4.45 23.04 4.70
N TYR A 22 -4.71 23.36 3.43
CA TYR A 22 -5.57 24.47 3.06
C TYR A 22 -7.01 24.26 3.57
N ARG A 23 -7.59 23.08 3.36
CA ARG A 23 -8.93 22.75 3.86
C ARG A 23 -9.00 22.79 5.38
N ALA A 24 -7.95 22.33 6.08
CA ALA A 24 -7.86 22.40 7.53
C ALA A 24 -7.80 23.86 8.03
N SER A 25 -7.07 24.74 7.32
CA SER A 25 -6.96 26.16 7.68
C SER A 25 -8.27 26.95 7.51
N LEU A 26 -9.18 26.46 6.67
CA LEU A 26 -10.50 27.07 6.46
C LEU A 26 -11.53 26.62 7.50
N ILE A 27 -11.22 25.64 8.34
CA ILE A 27 -12.12 25.17 9.39
C ILE A 27 -11.95 26.11 10.58
N GLU A 28 -12.90 27.02 10.78
CA GLU A 28 -13.02 27.78 12.02
C GLU A 28 -13.43 26.82 13.13
N THR A 29 -12.55 26.64 14.12
CA THR A 29 -12.89 25.92 15.34
C THR A 29 -13.76 26.83 16.21
N GLU A 30 -15.08 26.66 16.17
CA GLU A 30 -15.95 27.20 17.22
C GLU A 30 -15.62 26.51 18.54
N HIS A 31 -14.64 27.02 19.27
CA HIS A 31 -14.43 26.70 20.67
C HIS A 31 -15.53 27.39 21.47
N LYS A 32 -16.71 26.76 21.56
CA LYS A 32 -17.74 27.18 22.51
C LYS A 32 -17.29 26.79 23.91
N GLU A 33 -16.64 27.74 24.58
CA GLU A 33 -16.40 27.67 26.01
C GLU A 33 -17.75 27.49 26.72
N TYR A 34 -17.82 26.50 27.61
CA TYR A 34 -19.07 26.14 28.27
C TYR A 34 -19.40 27.18 29.34
N ASP A 35 -20.27 28.16 29.00
CA ASP A 35 -20.82 29.11 29.97
C ASP A 35 -22.33 28.82 30.24
N PRO A 36 -22.66 28.25 31.40
CA PRO A 36 -24.04 28.03 31.85
C PRO A 36 -24.89 29.29 31.88
N PHE A 37 -24.29 30.44 32.18
CA PHE A 37 -24.98 31.72 32.36
C PHE A 37 -25.35 32.33 31.01
N MET A 38 -24.42 32.32 30.04
CA MET A 38 -24.70 32.77 28.67
C MET A 38 -25.83 32.00 28.00
N THR A 39 -26.01 30.72 28.36
CA THR A 39 -27.06 29.91 27.72
C THR A 39 -28.45 30.20 28.28
N LEU A 40 -28.54 30.59 29.55
CA LEU A 40 -29.81 31.01 30.17
C LEU A 40 -30.05 32.51 30.02
N ASP A 41 -29.17 33.22 29.29
CA ASP A 41 -29.22 34.67 29.06
C ASP A 41 -29.27 35.48 30.38
N VAL A 42 -28.47 35.05 31.35
CA VAL A 42 -28.38 35.66 32.68
C VAL A 42 -26.93 36.03 32.97
N ASP A 43 -26.74 37.08 33.79
CA ASP A 43 -25.42 37.52 34.20
C ASP A 43 -24.73 36.48 35.09
N GLN A 44 -23.40 36.44 35.06
CA GLN A 44 -22.57 35.50 35.84
C GLN A 44 -22.74 35.68 37.36
N GLY A 45 -23.24 36.85 37.81
CA GLY A 45 -23.60 37.16 39.19
C GLY A 45 -25.08 36.96 39.57
N ALA A 46 -25.91 36.44 38.67
CA ALA A 46 -27.36 36.34 38.89
C ALA A 46 -27.73 35.44 40.09
N SER A 47 -28.73 35.87 40.84
CA SER A 47 -29.29 35.11 41.96
C SER A 47 -30.00 33.83 41.49
N ILE A 48 -30.07 32.81 42.35
CA ILE A 48 -30.79 31.55 42.05
C ILE A 48 -32.26 31.81 41.67
N SER A 49 -32.89 32.86 42.23
CA SER A 49 -34.24 33.30 41.87
C SER A 49 -34.34 33.81 40.42
N GLU A 50 -33.35 34.54 39.94
CA GLU A 50 -33.30 35.07 38.56
C GLU A 50 -33.05 33.94 37.56
N ILE A 51 -32.13 33.02 37.88
CA ILE A 51 -31.88 31.82 37.08
C ILE A 51 -33.15 30.96 36.97
N LYS A 52 -33.88 30.78 38.08
CA LYS A 52 -35.19 30.08 38.09
C LYS A 52 -36.24 30.79 37.25
N ARG A 53 -36.24 32.12 37.22
CA ARG A 53 -37.16 32.92 36.42
C ARG A 53 -36.84 32.80 34.93
N ALA A 54 -35.59 33.03 34.54
CA ALA A 54 -35.11 32.90 33.17
C ALA A 54 -35.35 31.48 32.61
N TYR A 55 -35.04 30.45 33.40
CA TYR A 55 -35.33 29.06 33.05
C TYR A 55 -36.82 28.83 32.77
N ARG A 56 -37.74 29.38 33.60
CA ARG A 56 -39.19 29.24 33.41
C ARG A 56 -39.66 29.91 32.12
N GLU A 57 -39.09 31.06 31.76
CA GLU A 57 -39.43 31.79 30.54
C GLU A 57 -38.91 31.06 29.29
N LEU A 58 -37.64 30.65 29.29
CA LEU A 58 -37.01 29.90 28.21
C LEU A 58 -37.64 28.51 28.02
N SER A 59 -37.95 27.81 29.12
CA SER A 59 -38.62 26.51 29.09
C SER A 59 -40.03 26.59 28.52
N LYS A 60 -40.78 27.65 28.80
CA LYS A 60 -42.13 27.87 28.21
C LYS A 60 -42.06 28.14 26.71
N LYS A 61 -41.00 28.80 26.25
CA LYS A 61 -40.77 29.17 24.85
C LYS A 61 -40.27 27.98 24.02
N HIS A 62 -39.40 27.15 24.59
CA HIS A 62 -38.76 26.02 23.92
C HIS A 62 -39.37 24.65 24.28
N HIS A 63 -40.55 24.62 24.91
CA HIS A 63 -41.20 23.36 25.28
C HIS A 63 -41.52 22.52 24.02
N PRO A 64 -41.19 21.22 24.00
CA PRO A 64 -41.43 20.35 22.83
C PRO A 64 -42.92 20.29 22.45
N ASP A 65 -43.82 20.25 23.43
CA ASP A 65 -45.28 20.25 23.20
C ASP A 65 -45.83 21.54 22.56
N ARG A 66 -45.05 22.62 22.54
CA ARG A 66 -45.44 23.92 21.96
C ARG A 66 -44.71 24.21 20.64
N GLY A 67 -44.07 23.21 20.05
CA GLY A 67 -43.32 23.34 18.80
C GLY A 67 -41.91 23.93 18.98
N GLY A 68 -41.36 23.89 20.20
CA GLY A 68 -39.99 24.32 20.51
C GLY A 68 -38.92 23.28 20.17
N ASP A 69 -37.68 23.74 20.13
CA ASP A 69 -36.49 22.90 19.86
C ASP A 69 -36.16 21.98 21.06
N PRO A 70 -36.31 20.65 20.94
CA PRO A 70 -36.11 19.71 22.04
C PRO A 70 -34.66 19.66 22.53
N GLU A 71 -33.68 19.92 21.66
CA GLU A 71 -32.27 19.91 22.03
C GLU A 71 -31.94 21.10 22.93
N LYS A 72 -32.47 22.29 22.60
CA LYS A 72 -32.34 23.48 23.44
C LYS A 72 -33.01 23.30 24.79
N PHE A 73 -34.22 22.75 24.82
CA PHE A 73 -34.91 22.45 26.07
C PHE A 73 -34.13 21.49 26.97
N ALA A 74 -33.59 20.41 26.41
CA ALA A 74 -32.73 19.48 27.14
C ALA A 74 -31.48 20.18 27.68
N SER A 75 -30.87 21.06 26.90
CA SER A 75 -29.69 21.83 27.32
C SER A 75 -30.00 22.80 28.48
N PHE A 76 -31.14 23.49 28.46
CA PHE A 76 -31.57 24.36 29.56
C PHE A 76 -31.85 23.59 30.83
N LYS A 77 -32.48 22.42 30.71
CA LYS A 77 -32.77 21.53 31.85
C LYS A 77 -31.50 21.01 32.50
N LEU A 78 -30.53 20.57 31.69
CA LEU A 78 -29.23 20.11 32.18
C LEU A 78 -28.49 21.21 32.95
N LYS A 79 -28.47 22.44 32.42
CA LYS A 79 -27.83 23.61 33.04
C LYS A 79 -28.54 24.04 34.32
N MET A 80 -29.87 24.00 34.33
CA MET A 80 -30.64 24.27 35.54
C MET A 80 -30.30 23.29 36.67
N ASN A 81 -30.06 22.03 36.32
CA ASN A 81 -29.65 21.02 37.29
C ASN A 81 -28.24 21.27 37.82
N SER A 82 -27.30 21.75 36.99
CA SER A 82 -25.94 22.09 37.47
C SER A 82 -25.94 23.24 38.48
N PHE A 83 -26.89 24.19 38.40
CA PHE A 83 -27.04 25.25 39.40
C PHE A 83 -27.68 24.78 40.72
N ASN A 84 -28.49 23.73 40.70
CA ASN A 84 -29.11 23.18 41.90
C ASN A 84 -28.16 22.21 42.64
N ASN A 85 -27.25 21.54 41.94
CA ASN A 85 -26.31 20.59 42.53
C ASN A 85 -25.12 21.29 43.20
N GLU A 86 -24.87 21.01 44.48
CA GLU A 86 -23.71 21.55 45.21
C GLU A 86 -22.38 21.00 44.68
N GLU A 87 -22.36 19.74 44.22
CA GLU A 87 -21.20 19.10 43.61
C GLU A 87 -20.75 19.82 42.33
N SER A 88 -21.68 20.14 41.43
CA SER A 88 -21.39 20.89 40.21
C SER A 88 -20.87 22.31 40.48
N LYS A 89 -21.32 22.96 41.55
CA LYS A 89 -20.76 24.26 41.99
C LYS A 89 -19.34 24.13 42.52
N ASN A 90 -19.04 23.06 43.24
CA ASN A 90 -17.69 22.80 43.73
C ASN A 90 -16.73 22.44 42.59
N ASN A 91 -17.21 21.67 41.61
CA ASN A 91 -16.49 21.34 40.39
C ASN A 91 -16.22 22.59 39.54
N TRP A 92 -17.18 23.51 39.44
CA TRP A 92 -16.97 24.80 38.77
C TRP A 92 -15.86 25.62 39.43
N LYS A 93 -15.87 25.73 40.76
CA LYS A 93 -14.83 26.47 41.52
C LYS A 93 -13.45 25.85 41.37
N THR A 94 -13.37 24.52 41.23
CA THR A 94 -12.10 23.78 41.23
C THR A 94 -11.54 23.57 39.81
N TYR A 95 -12.41 23.33 38.83
CA TYR A 95 -12.05 22.91 37.46
C TYR A 95 -12.60 23.81 36.36
N GLY A 96 -13.43 24.83 36.67
CA GLY A 96 -14.03 25.71 35.68
C GLY A 96 -15.13 25.07 34.83
N ASN A 97 -15.64 23.89 35.21
CA ASN A 97 -16.70 23.16 34.50
C ASN A 97 -17.58 22.40 35.52
N PRO A 98 -18.94 22.39 35.42
CA PRO A 98 -19.79 21.64 36.35
C PRO A 98 -19.57 20.12 36.37
N ASP A 99 -19.01 19.54 35.30
CA ASP A 99 -18.88 18.09 35.12
C ASP A 99 -17.65 17.48 35.84
N GLY A 100 -16.77 18.31 36.42
CA GLY A 100 -15.57 17.85 37.12
C GLY A 100 -14.38 17.60 36.16
N PRO A 101 -13.38 16.78 36.54
CA PRO A 101 -12.24 16.48 35.67
C PRO A 101 -12.75 15.84 34.38
N GLY A 102 -12.63 16.56 33.27
CA GLY A 102 -13.21 16.16 31.99
C GLY A 102 -12.74 14.78 31.56
N VAL A 103 -13.69 13.87 31.33
CA VAL A 103 -13.41 12.58 30.68
C VAL A 103 -12.89 12.87 29.27
N THR A 104 -11.67 12.42 28.99
CA THR A 104 -11.06 12.55 27.67
C THR A 104 -11.85 11.72 26.65
N HIS A 105 -12.70 12.37 25.86
CA HIS A 105 -13.37 11.73 24.74
C HIS A 105 -12.36 11.47 23.61
N PHE A 106 -11.90 10.23 23.48
CA PHE A 106 -11.08 9.81 22.36
C PHE A 106 -11.92 9.72 21.09
N GLY A 107 -11.92 10.77 20.30
CA GLY A 107 -12.46 10.75 18.94
C GLY A 107 -11.48 10.05 17.98
N ILE A 108 -11.99 9.15 17.15
CA ILE A 108 -11.22 8.60 16.03
C ILE A 108 -11.29 9.62 14.88
N ALA A 109 -10.14 10.04 14.33
CA ALA A 109 -10.04 11.03 13.25
C ALA A 109 -10.50 10.50 11.86
N LEU A 110 -11.33 9.44 11.83
CA LEU A 110 -11.88 8.90 10.60
C LEU A 110 -13.09 9.75 10.15
N PRO A 111 -13.29 9.89 8.84
CA PRO A 111 -14.41 10.66 8.33
C PRO A 111 -15.73 9.96 8.69
N LYS A 112 -16.72 10.74 9.12
CA LYS A 112 -18.00 10.22 9.63
C LYS A 112 -18.68 9.23 8.68
N TRP A 113 -18.61 9.44 7.36
CA TRP A 113 -19.24 8.56 6.36
C TRP A 113 -18.68 7.13 6.33
N LEU A 114 -17.45 6.90 6.80
CA LEU A 114 -16.82 5.59 6.84
C LEU A 114 -17.29 4.76 8.06
N VAL A 115 -17.63 5.44 9.15
CA VAL A 115 -17.99 4.83 10.45
C VAL A 115 -19.51 4.88 10.70
N ASP A 116 -20.25 5.67 9.93
CA ASP A 116 -21.70 5.83 10.09
C ASP A 116 -22.43 4.50 9.87
N HIS A 117 -23.43 4.22 10.71
CA HIS A 117 -24.18 2.97 10.71
C HIS A 117 -24.88 2.70 9.37
N LYS A 118 -25.27 3.77 8.66
CA LYS A 118 -25.95 3.69 7.36
C LYS A 118 -25.10 3.01 6.28
N ASN A 119 -23.79 3.25 6.28
CA ASN A 119 -22.86 2.74 5.25
C ASN A 119 -21.95 1.63 5.77
N SER A 120 -22.01 1.32 7.07
CA SER A 120 -21.14 0.35 7.72
C SER A 120 -21.13 -1.02 7.05
N LEU A 121 -22.30 -1.50 6.58
CA LEU A 121 -22.41 -2.77 5.86
C LEU A 121 -21.64 -2.77 4.53
N PHE A 122 -21.73 -1.68 3.76
CA PHE A 122 -21.06 -1.56 2.48
C PHE A 122 -19.53 -1.49 2.66
N VAL A 123 -19.07 -0.70 3.63
CA VAL A 123 -17.64 -0.60 4.00
C VAL A 123 -17.11 -1.96 4.45
N LEU A 124 -17.87 -2.68 5.28
CA LEU A 124 -17.50 -4.02 5.74
C LEU A 124 -17.39 -5.01 4.59
N LEU A 125 -18.37 -5.03 3.67
CA LEU A 125 -18.34 -5.92 2.51
C LEU A 125 -17.14 -5.67 1.59
N ILE A 126 -16.81 -4.40 1.33
CA ILE A 126 -15.61 -4.04 0.56
C ILE A 126 -14.36 -4.51 1.29
N TYR A 127 -14.25 -4.22 2.58
CA TYR A 127 -13.09 -4.60 3.38
C TYR A 127 -12.89 -6.13 3.38
N THR A 128 -13.96 -6.89 3.62
CA THR A 128 -13.94 -8.36 3.56
C THR A 128 -13.58 -8.85 2.17
N GLY A 129 -14.12 -8.26 1.09
CA GLY A 129 -13.78 -8.62 -0.28
C GLY A 129 -12.30 -8.37 -0.61
N VAL A 130 -11.75 -7.23 -0.21
CA VAL A 130 -10.32 -6.92 -0.39
C VAL A 130 -9.46 -7.93 0.37
N PHE A 131 -9.80 -8.24 1.61
CA PHE A 131 -9.00 -9.16 2.42
C PHE A 131 -9.13 -10.62 1.98
N MET A 132 -10.30 -11.06 1.53
CA MET A 132 -10.53 -12.45 1.10
C MET A 132 -10.10 -12.73 -0.33
N ILE A 133 -10.10 -11.71 -1.21
CA ILE A 133 -9.80 -11.90 -2.63
C ILE A 133 -8.47 -11.26 -2.99
N VAL A 134 -8.35 -9.94 -2.79
CA VAL A 134 -7.19 -9.18 -3.27
C VAL A 134 -5.91 -9.64 -2.58
N LEU A 135 -5.94 -9.80 -1.25
CA LEU A 135 -4.76 -10.22 -0.50
C LEU A 135 -4.28 -11.63 -0.90
N PRO A 136 -5.12 -12.68 -0.94
CA PRO A 136 -4.71 -14.01 -1.42
C PRO A 136 -4.24 -14.02 -2.87
N VAL A 137 -4.86 -13.25 -3.76
CA VAL A 137 -4.43 -13.16 -5.17
C VAL A 137 -3.03 -12.55 -5.28
N ILE A 138 -2.76 -11.45 -4.55
CA ILE A 138 -1.44 -10.83 -4.54
C ILE A 138 -0.39 -11.80 -3.98
N ILE A 139 -0.68 -12.46 -2.86
CA ILE A 139 0.23 -13.45 -2.26
C ILE A 139 0.45 -14.62 -3.21
N CYS A 140 -0.60 -15.10 -3.88
CA CYS A 140 -0.51 -16.20 -4.84
C CYS A 140 0.38 -15.83 -6.03
N ILE A 141 0.17 -14.65 -6.63
CA ILE A 141 1.01 -14.16 -7.75
C ILE A 141 2.46 -13.99 -7.31
N TRP A 142 2.69 -13.39 -6.14
CA TRP A 142 4.02 -13.21 -5.58
C TRP A 142 4.70 -14.54 -5.29
N TRP A 143 4.00 -15.46 -4.64
CA TRP A 143 4.49 -16.80 -4.30
C TRP A 143 4.80 -17.61 -5.55
N GLN A 144 3.90 -17.61 -6.54
CA GLN A 144 4.13 -18.28 -7.82
C GLN A 144 5.36 -17.71 -8.54
N LYS A 145 5.57 -16.39 -8.49
CA LYS A 145 6.76 -15.77 -9.09
C LYS A 145 8.03 -16.11 -8.31
N SER A 146 7.96 -16.11 -6.99
CA SER A 146 9.11 -16.37 -6.10
C SER A 146 9.51 -17.84 -6.10
N ALA A 147 8.55 -18.76 -6.08
CA ALA A 147 8.77 -20.20 -6.00
C ALA A 147 9.43 -20.81 -7.25
N ARG A 148 9.58 -20.03 -8.33
CA ARG A 148 10.33 -20.45 -9.53
C ARG A 148 11.83 -20.39 -9.34
N TYR A 149 12.31 -19.60 -8.37
CA TYR A 149 13.73 -19.37 -8.11
C TYR A 149 14.15 -20.06 -6.82
N ALA A 150 15.36 -20.62 -6.82
CA ALA A 150 16.02 -21.08 -5.61
C ALA A 150 16.62 -19.90 -4.82
N GLY A 151 17.19 -20.18 -3.64
CA GLY A 151 17.75 -19.17 -2.73
C GLY A 151 18.77 -18.23 -3.39
N ASP A 152 19.50 -18.70 -4.40
CA ASP A 152 20.53 -17.92 -5.12
C ASP A 152 19.99 -17.17 -6.36
N HIS A 153 18.69 -16.93 -6.46
CA HIS A 153 18.03 -16.31 -7.63
C HIS A 153 18.19 -17.08 -8.96
N ILE A 154 18.55 -18.36 -8.90
CA ILE A 154 18.65 -19.24 -10.07
C ILE A 154 17.33 -19.99 -10.25
N LEU A 155 16.87 -20.11 -11.49
CA LEU A 155 15.68 -20.87 -11.85
C LEU A 155 15.84 -22.34 -11.47
N ILE A 156 14.82 -22.91 -10.81
CA ILE A 156 14.84 -24.31 -10.35
C ILE A 156 15.03 -25.29 -11.53
N ASP A 157 14.52 -24.95 -12.72
CA ASP A 157 14.71 -25.77 -13.91
C ASP A 157 16.18 -25.86 -14.35
N THR A 158 16.96 -24.77 -14.22
CA THR A 158 18.40 -24.77 -14.48
C THR A 158 19.13 -25.67 -13.50
N ILE A 159 18.79 -25.59 -12.21
CA ILE A 159 19.38 -26.44 -11.18
C ILE A 159 19.05 -27.91 -11.45
N ARG A 160 17.80 -28.23 -11.81
CA ARG A 160 17.38 -29.60 -12.14
C ARG A 160 18.14 -30.14 -13.36
N LEU A 161 18.34 -29.29 -14.37
CA LEU A 161 19.13 -29.62 -15.57
C LEU A 161 20.59 -29.96 -15.20
N TYR A 162 21.24 -29.09 -14.42
CA TYR A 162 22.61 -29.29 -13.97
C TYR A 162 22.73 -30.55 -13.15
N HIS A 163 21.82 -30.75 -12.19
CA HIS A 163 21.81 -31.92 -11.34
C HIS A 163 21.65 -33.22 -12.16
N TYR A 164 20.83 -33.21 -13.22
CA TYR A 164 20.69 -34.36 -14.13
C TYR A 164 22.02 -34.68 -14.86
N PHE A 165 22.65 -33.69 -15.50
CA PHE A 165 23.86 -33.93 -16.28
C PHE A 165 25.10 -34.21 -15.43
N LEU A 166 25.24 -33.53 -14.29
CA LEU A 166 26.34 -33.76 -13.35
C LEU A 166 26.31 -35.17 -12.77
N ARG A 167 25.12 -35.73 -12.49
CA ARG A 167 25.00 -37.13 -12.04
C ARG A 167 25.22 -38.14 -13.16
N LYS A 168 24.87 -37.79 -14.40
CA LYS A 168 25.00 -38.68 -15.55
C LYS A 168 26.46 -38.94 -15.94
N THR A 169 27.38 -38.01 -15.63
CA THR A 169 28.79 -38.13 -16.02
C THR A 169 29.70 -37.63 -14.90
N ALA A 170 30.46 -38.52 -14.27
CA ALA A 170 31.31 -38.20 -13.12
C ALA A 170 32.58 -37.39 -13.48
N LEU A 171 33.05 -37.48 -14.73
CA LEU A 171 34.19 -36.72 -15.26
C LEU A 171 33.72 -35.88 -16.45
N ILE A 172 33.57 -34.57 -16.25
CA ILE A 172 33.07 -33.64 -17.25
C ILE A 172 34.24 -32.84 -17.80
N SER A 173 34.48 -32.93 -19.12
CA SER A 173 35.45 -32.08 -19.80
C SER A 173 34.97 -30.63 -19.84
N ILE A 174 35.90 -29.67 -19.95
CA ILE A 174 35.58 -28.22 -20.03
C ILE A 174 34.60 -27.92 -21.18
N LYS A 175 34.76 -28.59 -22.32
CA LYS A 175 33.84 -28.44 -23.46
C LYS A 175 32.41 -28.85 -23.09
N ARG A 176 32.25 -29.94 -22.32
CA ARG A 176 30.94 -30.44 -21.90
C ARG A 176 30.35 -29.61 -20.75
N SER A 177 31.17 -29.04 -19.86
CA SER A 177 30.65 -28.11 -18.85
C SER A 177 30.14 -26.82 -19.48
N LEU A 178 30.86 -26.26 -20.46
CA LEU A 178 30.39 -25.11 -21.24
C LEU A 178 29.09 -25.40 -22.00
N LEU A 179 28.97 -26.61 -22.54
CA LEU A 179 27.76 -27.07 -23.21
C LEU A 179 26.56 -27.17 -22.24
N ILE A 180 26.78 -27.68 -21.03
CA ILE A 180 25.74 -27.76 -19.99
C ILE A 180 25.34 -26.35 -19.54
N LEU A 181 26.31 -25.46 -19.36
CA LEU A 181 26.10 -24.06 -19.00
C LEU A 181 25.27 -23.32 -20.07
N SER A 182 25.57 -23.49 -21.36
CA SER A 182 24.80 -22.85 -22.43
C SER A 182 23.36 -23.32 -22.51
N ALA A 183 23.07 -24.53 -22.03
CA ALA A 183 21.72 -25.10 -22.01
C ALA A 183 20.88 -24.65 -20.80
N SER A 184 21.37 -23.72 -19.99
CA SER A 184 20.64 -23.17 -18.84
C SER A 184 19.27 -22.64 -19.24
N ALA A 185 18.26 -22.94 -18.42
CA ALA A 185 16.90 -22.45 -18.61
C ALA A 185 16.80 -20.91 -18.51
N GLU A 186 17.80 -20.25 -17.94
CA GLU A 186 17.90 -18.80 -17.85
C GLU A 186 17.98 -18.10 -19.21
N PHE A 187 18.54 -18.77 -20.22
CA PHE A 187 18.68 -18.24 -21.57
C PHE A 187 17.45 -18.51 -22.44
N ASP A 188 16.52 -19.36 -21.99
CA ASP A 188 15.29 -19.65 -22.70
C ASP A 188 14.22 -18.60 -22.38
N ARG A 189 13.81 -17.82 -23.38
CA ARG A 189 12.74 -16.83 -23.26
C ARG A 189 11.43 -17.41 -22.74
N ARG A 190 11.13 -18.68 -23.02
CA ARG A 190 9.89 -19.33 -22.56
C ARG A 190 9.86 -19.44 -21.04
N ARG A 191 11.03 -19.55 -20.42
CA ARG A 191 11.18 -19.73 -18.97
C ARG A 191 11.59 -18.42 -18.31
N ASN A 192 12.44 -17.61 -18.94
CA ASN A 192 12.87 -16.32 -18.45
C ASN A 192 12.32 -15.18 -19.33
N PRO A 193 11.29 -14.44 -18.87
CA PRO A 193 10.72 -13.33 -19.63
C PRO A 193 11.65 -12.11 -19.73
N MET A 194 12.80 -12.10 -19.02
CA MET A 194 13.81 -11.04 -19.16
C MET A 194 14.63 -11.17 -20.44
N ILE A 195 14.64 -12.36 -21.07
CA ILE A 195 15.35 -12.57 -22.33
C ILE A 195 14.56 -11.96 -23.49
N VAL A 196 15.25 -11.13 -24.26
CA VAL A 196 14.70 -10.47 -25.46
C VAL A 196 15.28 -11.13 -26.69
N ASP A 197 14.42 -11.64 -27.58
CA ASP A 197 14.84 -12.10 -28.90
C ASP A 197 14.94 -10.89 -29.83
N ARG A 198 16.10 -10.73 -30.48
CA ARG A 198 16.35 -9.62 -31.38
C ARG A 198 16.35 -10.12 -32.81
N PRO A 199 15.84 -9.33 -33.77
CA PRO A 199 15.93 -9.70 -35.17
C PRO A 199 17.39 -9.76 -35.68
N SER A 200 18.32 -9.00 -35.07
CA SER A 200 19.76 -9.04 -35.37
C SER A 200 20.40 -10.38 -35.08
N ASP A 201 19.89 -11.14 -34.10
CA ASP A 201 20.41 -12.46 -33.75
C ASP A 201 20.35 -13.42 -34.95
N ASN A 202 19.37 -13.26 -35.85
CA ASN A 202 19.22 -14.13 -37.01
C ASN A 202 20.28 -13.87 -38.10
N ILE A 203 20.94 -12.71 -38.08
CA ILE A 203 21.91 -12.28 -39.08
C ILE A 203 23.33 -12.51 -38.57
N GLU A 204 23.61 -12.05 -37.34
CA GLU A 204 24.98 -12.03 -36.81
C GLU A 204 25.39 -13.37 -36.18
N LEU A 205 24.43 -14.13 -35.61
CA LEU A 205 24.73 -15.41 -34.96
C LEU A 205 25.22 -16.48 -35.94
N PRO A 206 24.66 -16.64 -37.16
CA PRO A 206 25.19 -17.60 -38.14
C PRO A 206 26.60 -17.27 -38.62
N GLU A 207 26.95 -15.98 -38.73
CA GLU A 207 28.30 -15.54 -39.11
C GLU A 207 29.30 -15.93 -38.03
N LEU A 208 29.01 -15.60 -36.78
CA LEU A 208 29.82 -15.97 -35.61
C LEU A 208 29.94 -17.50 -35.44
N PHE A 209 28.87 -18.24 -35.73
CA PHE A 209 28.88 -19.70 -35.69
C PHE A 209 29.80 -20.33 -36.76
N ARG A 210 29.96 -19.68 -37.92
CA ARG A 210 30.90 -20.16 -38.96
C ARG A 210 32.35 -19.95 -38.56
N GLU A 211 32.66 -18.86 -37.87
CA GLU A 211 34.00 -18.54 -37.37
C GLU A 211 34.45 -19.50 -36.25
N LEU A 212 33.52 -19.89 -35.37
CA LEU A 212 33.79 -20.77 -34.23
C LEU A 212 33.67 -22.26 -34.58
N THR A 213 34.76 -22.86 -35.07
CA THR A 213 34.83 -24.30 -35.42
C THR A 213 34.51 -25.23 -34.25
N ASN A 214 34.86 -24.85 -33.01
CA ASN A 214 34.60 -25.66 -31.80
C ASN A 214 33.10 -25.80 -31.44
N VAL A 215 32.22 -24.94 -31.97
CA VAL A 215 30.79 -24.93 -31.65
C VAL A 215 29.98 -25.84 -32.60
N GLN A 216 30.58 -26.24 -33.72
CA GLN A 216 29.93 -26.97 -34.82
C GLN A 216 29.71 -28.46 -34.55
N GLU A 217 30.09 -28.97 -33.37
CA GLU A 217 29.81 -30.36 -32.99
C GLU A 217 28.30 -30.65 -33.05
N LYS A 218 27.90 -31.62 -33.88
CA LYS A 218 26.51 -32.05 -34.04
C LYS A 218 26.08 -32.84 -32.81
N ILE A 219 25.43 -32.15 -31.87
CA ILE A 219 24.92 -32.75 -30.63
C ILE A 219 23.42 -33.00 -30.79
N LYS A 220 23.01 -34.27 -30.65
CA LYS A 220 21.61 -34.71 -30.81
C LYS A 220 20.82 -34.77 -29.49
N GLU A 221 21.47 -34.49 -28.37
CA GLU A 221 20.87 -34.58 -27.04
C GLU A 221 20.15 -33.26 -26.68
N ILE A 222 18.88 -33.36 -26.24
CA ILE A 222 18.09 -32.22 -25.76
C ILE A 222 18.60 -31.86 -24.33
N PRO A 223 18.77 -30.57 -23.98
CA PRO A 223 18.36 -29.36 -24.71
C PRO A 223 19.47 -28.67 -25.52
N PHE A 224 20.55 -29.38 -25.87
CA PHE A 224 21.70 -28.79 -26.56
C PHE A 224 21.42 -28.40 -28.03
N GLN A 225 20.32 -28.89 -28.59
CA GLN A 225 19.88 -28.57 -29.95
C GLN A 225 18.99 -27.32 -30.00
N ASP A 226 18.48 -26.84 -28.86
CA ASP A 226 17.55 -25.72 -28.84
C ASP A 226 18.24 -24.42 -29.28
N LEU A 227 17.50 -23.54 -29.99
CA LEU A 227 18.06 -22.32 -30.58
C LEU A 227 18.68 -21.40 -29.51
N TYR A 228 18.04 -21.27 -28.33
CA TYR A 228 18.57 -20.48 -27.23
C TYR A 228 19.90 -21.05 -26.71
N SER A 229 20.02 -22.38 -26.66
CA SER A 229 21.22 -23.07 -26.19
C SER A 229 22.36 -22.91 -27.18
N ILE A 230 22.08 -23.01 -28.48
CA ILE A 230 23.04 -22.72 -29.54
C ILE A 230 23.48 -21.26 -29.46
N LYS A 231 22.55 -20.31 -29.32
CA LYS A 231 22.85 -18.88 -29.17
C LYS A 231 23.76 -18.62 -27.98
N ALA A 232 23.38 -19.08 -26.80
CA ALA A 232 24.17 -18.92 -25.57
C ALA A 232 25.56 -19.55 -25.72
N ARG A 233 25.65 -20.74 -26.34
CA ARG A 233 26.92 -21.42 -26.58
C ARG A 233 27.83 -20.60 -27.48
N THR A 234 27.34 -20.16 -28.64
CA THR A 234 28.13 -19.35 -29.57
C THR A 234 28.66 -18.09 -28.90
N LEU A 235 27.81 -17.37 -28.14
CA LEU A 235 28.21 -16.17 -27.42
C LEU A 235 29.23 -16.44 -26.31
N LEU A 236 29.05 -17.52 -25.53
CA LEU A 236 30.00 -17.93 -24.50
C LEU A 236 31.37 -18.27 -25.10
N TYR A 237 31.40 -19.02 -26.22
CA TYR A 237 32.65 -19.32 -26.92
C TYR A 237 33.30 -18.07 -27.50
N ALA A 238 32.52 -17.18 -28.11
CA ALA A 238 33.03 -15.91 -28.63
C ALA A 238 33.65 -15.05 -27.52
N HIS A 239 33.00 -14.99 -26.36
CA HIS A 239 33.52 -14.30 -25.18
C HIS A 239 34.82 -14.94 -24.66
N LEU A 240 34.88 -16.28 -24.57
CA LEU A 240 36.07 -17.00 -24.13
C LEU A 240 37.26 -16.84 -25.09
N HIS A 241 36.99 -16.76 -26.39
CA HIS A 241 37.99 -16.50 -27.42
C HIS A 241 38.38 -15.02 -27.54
N ARG A 242 37.75 -14.13 -26.76
CA ARG A 242 37.97 -12.67 -26.79
C ARG A 242 37.87 -12.10 -28.20
N LEU A 243 36.82 -12.48 -28.93
CA LEU A 243 36.54 -11.86 -30.22
C LEU A 243 36.12 -10.40 -29.97
N ASP A 244 37.04 -9.46 -30.22
CA ASP A 244 36.84 -8.01 -30.03
C ASP A 244 35.78 -7.42 -30.98
N SER A 245 35.24 -8.23 -31.90
CA SER A 245 34.29 -7.84 -32.95
C SER A 245 32.82 -8.10 -32.63
N LEU A 246 32.45 -8.50 -31.41
CA LEU A 246 31.02 -8.62 -31.07
C LEU A 246 30.34 -7.26 -31.21
N SER A 247 29.41 -7.17 -32.15
CA SER A 247 28.65 -5.95 -32.38
C SER A 247 27.93 -5.54 -31.08
N ASP A 248 27.84 -4.24 -30.84
CA ASP A 248 27.08 -3.68 -29.71
C ASP A 248 25.62 -4.19 -29.68
N ASN A 249 25.09 -4.62 -30.84
CA ASN A 249 23.72 -5.12 -31.00
C ASN A 249 23.51 -6.54 -30.44
N LEU A 250 24.56 -7.33 -30.26
CA LEU A 250 24.50 -8.68 -29.67
C LEU A 250 24.64 -8.66 -28.14
N VAL A 251 25.33 -7.65 -27.59
CA VAL A 251 25.70 -7.61 -26.17
C VAL A 251 24.70 -6.82 -25.30
N LYS A 252 24.12 -5.72 -25.82
CA LYS A 252 23.23 -4.80 -25.09
C LYS A 252 21.77 -5.18 -25.18
#